data_AF-I6Z2T6-F1
#
_entry.id   AF-I6Z2T6-F1
#
_cell.length_a   1.000
_cell.length_b   1.000
_cell.length_c   1.000
_cell.angle_alpha   90.00
_cell.angle_beta   90.00
_cell.angle_gamma   90.00
#
_symmetry.space_group_name_H-M   'P 1'
#
loop_
_entity.id
_entity.type
_entity.pdbx_description
1 polymer ?
#
loop_
_entity_poly.entity_id
_entity_poly.type
_entity_poly.pdbx_seq_one_letter_code
_entity_poly.pdbx_strand_id
1 'polypeptide(L)'
;VTWIRNATTGLGSGERAYIEAREKLVQPAIEQMMAARGLETPPRTPNIGVALAGGGYRAMLTGLGGIMGMMNESTEASESETGGWLDGVSYWAGLSGGSWATGTFMSNGGQLPTNLLENLWNI
;
A
#
# COMPACT_ATOMS: atom_id res chain seq x y z
N VAL A 1 -18.53 -27.20 -11.90
CA VAL A 1 -17.76 -25.99 -11.50
C VAL A 1 -18.76 -24.88 -11.22
N THR A 2 -18.71 -24.26 -10.04
CA THR A 2 -19.59 -23.14 -9.68
C THR A 2 -18.80 -21.84 -9.85
N TRP A 3 -19.22 -20.99 -10.79
CA TRP A 3 -18.51 -19.76 -11.15
C TRP A 3 -18.89 -18.55 -10.29
N ILE A 4 -19.95 -18.68 -9.47
CA ILE A 4 -20.47 -17.62 -8.61
C ILE A 4 -20.27 -18.04 -7.15
N ARG A 5 -19.51 -17.25 -6.39
CA ARG A 5 -19.29 -17.49 -4.97
C ARG A 5 -20.33 -16.75 -4.13
N ASN A 6 -20.96 -17.43 -3.19
CA ASN A 6 -21.89 -16.80 -2.24
C ASN A 6 -21.15 -15.77 -1.36
N ALA A 7 -21.59 -14.52 -1.39
CA ALA A 7 -21.00 -13.42 -0.62
C ALA A 7 -21.08 -13.62 0.91
N THR A 8 -22.06 -14.37 1.41
CA THR A 8 -22.30 -14.55 2.85
C THR A 8 -21.28 -15.43 3.55
N THR A 9 -20.39 -16.10 2.82
CA THR A 9 -19.39 -17.02 3.39
C THR A 9 -18.07 -16.31 3.75
N GLY A 10 -18.08 -14.98 3.91
CA GLY A 10 -16.90 -14.18 4.25
C GLY A 10 -15.93 -14.01 3.08
N LEU A 11 -14.68 -13.61 3.33
CA LEU A 11 -13.71 -13.33 2.27
C LEU A 11 -13.45 -14.53 1.34
N GLY A 12 -13.07 -14.24 0.10
CA GLY A 12 -12.64 -15.27 -0.84
C GLY A 12 -11.45 -16.06 -0.28
N SER A 13 -11.30 -17.34 -0.64
CA SER A 13 -10.19 -18.18 -0.15
C SER A 13 -8.82 -17.59 -0.47
N GLY A 14 -8.66 -16.99 -1.67
CA GLY A 14 -7.42 -16.31 -2.05
C GLY A 14 -7.11 -15.09 -1.20
N GLU A 15 -8.12 -14.30 -0.85
CA GLU A 15 -7.94 -13.13 0.02
C GLU A 15 -7.61 -13.55 1.46
N ARG A 16 -8.28 -14.58 1.99
CA ARG A 16 -7.93 -15.14 3.31
C ARG A 16 -6.47 -15.61 3.36
N ALA A 17 -6.05 -16.37 2.35
CA ALA A 17 -4.67 -16.85 2.24
C ALA A 17 -3.67 -15.68 2.10
N TYR A 18 -4.04 -14.63 1.36
CA TYR A 18 -3.24 -13.41 1.26
C TYR A 18 -3.07 -12.72 2.62
N ILE A 19 -4.15 -12.51 3.39
CA ILE A 19 -4.07 -11.85 4.71
C ILE A 19 -3.19 -12.65 5.66
N GLU A 20 -3.37 -13.98 5.73
CA GLU A 20 -2.53 -14.86 6.57
C GLU A 20 -1.05 -14.81 6.18
N ALA A 21 -0.74 -14.64 4.89
CA ALA A 21 0.64 -14.48 4.42
C ALA A 21 1.18 -13.07 4.67
N ARG A 22 0.36 -12.03 4.45
CA ARG A 22 0.73 -10.62 4.58
C ARG A 22 0.93 -10.22 6.03
N GLU A 23 0.16 -10.77 6.97
CA GLU A 23 0.30 -10.52 8.41
C GLU A 23 1.73 -10.82 8.90
N LYS A 24 2.38 -11.85 8.36
CA LYS A 24 3.78 -12.22 8.67
C LYS A 24 4.81 -11.15 8.26
N LEU A 25 4.43 -10.23 7.37
CA LEU A 25 5.25 -9.11 6.92
C LEU A 25 4.83 -7.81 7.63
N VAL A 26 3.52 -7.60 7.77
CA VAL A 26 2.95 -6.38 8.37
C VAL A 26 3.24 -6.30 9.86
N GLN A 27 3.14 -7.41 10.60
CA GLN A 27 3.40 -7.41 12.04
C GLN A 27 4.81 -6.90 12.39
N PRO A 28 5.91 -7.48 11.86
CA PRO A 28 7.25 -7.00 12.19
C PRO A 28 7.50 -5.56 11.69
N ALA A 29 6.91 -5.17 10.55
CA ALA A 29 7.01 -3.79 10.06
C ALA A 29 6.38 -2.80 11.06
N ILE A 30 5.17 -3.10 11.57
CA ILE A 30 4.51 -2.26 12.56
C ILE A 30 5.28 -2.24 13.88
N GLU A 31 5.75 -3.39 14.37
CA GLU A 31 6.58 -3.46 15.58
C GLU A 31 7.83 -2.59 15.45
N GLN A 32 8.52 -2.66 14.31
CA GLN A 32 9.68 -1.82 14.02
C GLN A 32 9.33 -0.33 14.02
N MET A 33 8.24 0.07 13.33
CA MET A 33 7.83 1.47 13.23
C MET A 33 7.39 2.04 14.59
N MET A 34 6.69 1.25 15.41
CA MET A 34 6.29 1.65 16.76
C MET A 34 7.50 1.81 17.68
N ALA A 35 8.42 0.82 17.68
CA ALA A 35 9.65 0.87 18.47
C ALA A 35 10.54 2.06 18.09
N ALA A 36 10.66 2.36 16.79
CA ALA A 36 11.43 3.51 16.30
C ALA A 36 10.91 4.86 16.83
N ARG A 37 9.63 4.93 17.22
CA ARG A 37 9.00 6.13 17.79
C ARG A 37 8.82 6.06 19.31
N GLY A 38 9.34 5.03 19.97
CA GLY A 38 9.17 4.81 21.42
C GLY A 38 7.73 4.53 21.82
N LEU A 39 6.92 4.00 20.90
CA LEU A 39 5.52 3.64 21.14
C LEU A 39 5.39 2.14 21.46
N GLU A 40 4.38 1.79 22.25
CA GLU A 40 4.08 0.39 22.57
C GLU A 40 3.53 -0.36 21.36
N THR A 41 3.95 -1.62 21.20
CA THR A 41 3.39 -2.50 20.18
C THR A 41 1.89 -2.72 20.43
N PRO A 42 1.03 -2.51 19.42
CA PRO A 42 -0.39 -2.79 19.55
C PRO A 42 -0.64 -4.26 19.95
N PRO A 43 -1.60 -4.55 20.85
CA PRO A 43 -1.88 -5.92 21.29
C PRO A 43 -2.45 -6.82 20.17
N ARG A 44 -2.80 -6.23 19.02
CA ARG A 44 -3.20 -6.91 17.79
C ARG A 44 -2.67 -6.12 16.60
N THR A 45 -2.12 -6.80 15.60
CA THR A 45 -1.69 -6.18 14.35
C THR A 45 -2.89 -5.52 13.64
N PRO A 46 -2.86 -4.20 13.38
CA PRO A 46 -3.95 -3.53 12.69
C PRO A 46 -3.95 -3.85 11.20
N ASN A 47 -5.14 -3.96 10.62
CA ASN A 47 -5.32 -4.02 9.16
C ASN A 47 -5.38 -2.61 8.59
N ILE A 48 -4.28 -2.15 8.00
CA ILE A 48 -4.16 -0.80 7.44
C ILE A 48 -4.46 -0.84 5.94
N GLY A 49 -5.24 0.12 5.46
CA GLY A 49 -5.56 0.29 4.05
C GLY A 49 -5.25 1.69 3.54
N VAL A 50 -4.79 1.79 2.30
CA VAL A 50 -4.66 3.05 1.56
C VAL A 50 -5.74 3.14 0.48
N ALA A 51 -6.31 4.32 0.30
CA ALA A 51 -7.37 4.56 -0.68
C ALA A 51 -7.06 5.81 -1.51
N LEU A 52 -6.86 5.63 -2.81
CA LEU A 52 -6.56 6.71 -3.75
C LEU A 52 -7.83 7.15 -4.50
N ALA A 53 -8.16 8.44 -4.37
CA ALA A 53 -9.36 9.02 -4.97
C ALA A 53 -9.29 9.10 -6.52
N GLY A 54 -10.42 9.45 -7.14
CA GLY A 54 -10.50 9.77 -8.57
C GLY A 54 -10.10 11.20 -8.90
N GLY A 55 -9.80 11.46 -10.18
CA GLY A 55 -9.43 12.80 -10.65
C GLY A 55 -8.32 12.84 -11.70
N GLY A 56 -8.25 11.84 -12.58
CA GLY A 56 -7.25 11.77 -13.66
C GLY A 56 -5.81 11.80 -13.15
N TYR A 57 -4.90 12.41 -13.92
CA TYR A 57 -3.48 12.49 -13.56
C TYR A 57 -3.23 13.21 -12.24
N ARG A 58 -4.04 14.21 -11.88
CA ARG A 58 -3.92 14.88 -10.59
C ARG A 58 -4.04 13.89 -9.44
N ALA A 59 -5.09 13.07 -9.46
CA ALA A 59 -5.29 12.07 -8.42
C ALA A 59 -4.22 10.97 -8.46
N MET A 60 -3.77 10.58 -9.66
CA MET A 60 -2.67 9.62 -9.82
C MET A 60 -1.38 10.11 -9.16
N LEU A 61 -0.93 11.31 -9.55
CA LEU A 61 0.34 11.89 -9.12
C LEU A 61 0.33 12.28 -7.64
N THR A 62 -0.73 12.95 -7.17
CA THR A 62 -0.86 13.28 -5.74
C THR A 62 -0.97 12.02 -4.90
N GLY A 63 -1.75 11.02 -5.36
CA GLY A 63 -1.91 9.75 -4.66
C GLY A 63 -0.58 9.01 -4.51
N LEU A 64 0.17 8.85 -5.61
CA LEU A 64 1.48 8.20 -5.57
C LEU A 64 2.52 9.02 -4.80
N GLY A 65 2.49 10.35 -4.87
CA GLY A 65 3.35 11.18 -4.01
C GLY A 65 3.11 10.93 -2.52
N GLY A 66 1.84 10.77 -2.10
CA GLY A 66 1.50 10.37 -0.74
C GLY A 66 2.00 8.97 -0.37
N ILE A 67 1.94 8.02 -1.31
CA ILE A 67 2.51 6.67 -1.12
C ILE A 67 4.03 6.74 -0.97
N MET A 68 4.71 7.52 -1.81
CA MET A 68 6.17 7.72 -1.74
C MET A 68 6.61 8.19 -0.35
N GLY A 69 5.83 9.08 0.26
CA GLY A 69 6.07 9.57 1.62
C GLY A 69 6.00 8.49 2.71
N MET A 70 5.58 7.26 2.41
CA MET A 70 5.58 6.12 3.33
C MET A 70 6.53 4.98 2.91
N MET A 71 7.18 5.09 1.75
CA MET A 71 8.05 4.05 1.22
C MET A 71 9.39 4.04 1.94
N ASN A 72 9.91 2.84 2.24
CA ASN A 72 11.22 2.69 2.87
C ASN A 72 12.36 3.11 1.92
N GLU A 73 12.13 3.04 0.61
CA GLU A 73 13.07 3.40 -0.44
C GLU A 73 13.18 4.91 -0.67
N SER A 74 12.25 5.72 -0.14
CA SER A 74 12.30 7.18 -0.29
C SER A 74 13.21 7.78 0.78
N THR A 75 14.26 8.47 0.32
CA THR A 75 15.15 9.24 1.19
C THR A 75 14.39 10.29 1.98
N GLU A 76 13.48 11.03 1.34
CA GLU A 76 12.67 12.07 1.97
C GLU A 76 11.72 11.49 3.03
N ALA A 77 11.13 10.32 2.78
CA ALA A 77 10.30 9.63 3.76
C ALA A 77 11.12 9.16 4.97
N SER A 78 12.32 8.64 4.73
CA SER A 78 13.25 8.23 5.79
C SER A 78 13.66 9.43 6.67
N GLU A 79 14.05 10.55 6.06
CA GLU A 79 14.39 11.79 6.75
C GLU A 79 13.19 12.40 7.51
N SER A 80 11.97 12.18 7.01
CA SER A 80 10.72 12.60 7.65
C SER A 80 10.19 11.59 8.67
N GLU A 81 10.92 10.49 8.91
CA GLU A 81 10.55 9.42 9.85
C GLU A 81 9.23 8.69 9.50
N THR A 82 8.79 8.80 8.25
CA THR A 82 7.58 8.17 7.71
C THR A 82 7.87 6.99 6.77
N GLY A 83 9.12 6.81 6.36
CA GLY A 83 9.56 5.67 5.54
C GLY A 83 9.32 4.33 6.25
N GLY A 84 8.85 3.33 5.51
CA GLY A 84 8.57 1.98 6.02
C GLY A 84 7.11 1.75 6.41
N TRP A 85 6.30 2.80 6.60
CA TRP A 85 4.87 2.64 6.91
C TRP A 85 4.08 1.93 5.80
N LEU A 86 4.53 1.99 4.54
CA LEU A 86 3.87 1.26 3.45
C LEU A 86 3.96 -0.26 3.62
N ASP A 87 5.00 -0.78 4.29
CA ASP A 87 5.15 -2.22 4.55
C ASP A 87 4.10 -2.74 5.54
N GLY A 88 3.57 -1.84 6.39
CA GLY A 88 2.46 -2.11 7.29
C GLY A 88 1.07 -2.11 6.64
N VAL A 89 0.96 -1.79 5.33
CA VAL A 89 -0.31 -1.75 4.61
C VAL A 89 -0.73 -3.14 4.13
N SER A 90 -1.98 -3.51 4.39
CA SER A 90 -2.61 -4.78 3.96
C SER A 90 -3.55 -4.60 2.77
N TYR A 91 -4.10 -3.40 2.55
CA TYR A 91 -5.03 -3.14 1.45
C TYR A 91 -4.70 -1.87 0.70
N TRP A 92 -4.86 -1.91 -0.62
CA TRP A 92 -4.74 -0.74 -1.48
C TRP A 92 -5.94 -0.70 -2.42
N ALA A 93 -6.71 0.38 -2.37
CA ALA A 93 -7.80 0.65 -3.29
C ALA A 93 -7.56 1.94 -4.08
N GLY A 94 -8.05 1.98 -5.31
CA GLY A 94 -7.97 3.17 -6.14
C GLY A 94 -9.14 3.26 -7.11
N LEU A 95 -9.71 4.45 -7.28
CA LEU A 95 -10.81 4.73 -8.21
C LEU A 95 -10.38 5.73 -9.28
N SER A 96 -10.75 5.51 -10.55
CA SER A 96 -10.46 6.43 -11.67
C SER A 96 -8.96 6.76 -11.78
N GLY A 97 -8.54 8.01 -11.59
CA GLY A 97 -7.12 8.39 -11.53
C GLY A 97 -6.33 7.62 -10.46
N GLY A 98 -6.94 7.33 -9.31
CA GLY A 98 -6.36 6.45 -8.29
C GLY A 98 -6.26 4.98 -8.74
N SER A 99 -7.13 4.52 -9.65
CA SER A 99 -6.98 3.20 -10.28
C SER A 99 -5.77 3.16 -11.21
N TRP A 100 -5.45 4.27 -11.91
CA TRP A 100 -4.23 4.37 -12.71
C TRP A 100 -2.98 4.29 -11.83
N ALA A 101 -2.98 5.02 -10.71
CA ALA A 101 -1.91 4.94 -9.71
C ALA A 101 -1.71 3.53 -9.18
N THR A 102 -2.80 2.86 -8.79
CA THR A 102 -2.76 1.48 -8.30
C THR A 102 -2.21 0.53 -9.37
N GLY A 103 -2.73 0.63 -10.60
CA GLY A 103 -2.32 -0.22 -11.71
C GLY A 103 -0.85 -0.04 -12.06
N THR A 104 -0.40 1.21 -12.30
CA THR A 104 0.98 1.48 -12.68
C THR A 104 1.97 1.10 -11.59
N PHE A 105 1.64 1.30 -10.31
CA PHE A 105 2.53 0.94 -9.21
C PHE A 105 2.69 -0.58 -9.12
N MET A 106 1.57 -1.32 -9.08
CA MET A 106 1.58 -2.78 -8.94
C MET A 106 2.17 -3.48 -10.17
N SER A 107 1.89 -2.99 -11.38
CA SER A 107 2.41 -3.56 -12.62
C SER A 107 3.91 -3.33 -12.84
N ASN A 108 4.50 -2.33 -12.18
CA ASN A 108 5.93 -2.00 -12.31
C ASN A 108 6.72 -2.32 -11.04
N GLY A 109 6.28 -3.31 -10.26
CA GLY A 109 7.03 -3.84 -9.13
C GLY A 109 7.14 -2.88 -7.93
N GLY A 110 6.25 -1.90 -7.81
CA GLY A 110 6.23 -0.98 -6.67
C GLY A 110 7.41 -0.01 -6.62
N GLN A 111 7.97 0.35 -7.76
CA GLN A 111 9.04 1.35 -7.85
C GLN A 111 8.61 2.70 -7.26
N LEU A 112 9.60 3.49 -6.82
CA LEU A 112 9.38 4.88 -6.41
C LEU A 112 8.63 5.64 -7.53
N PRO A 113 7.60 6.44 -7.17
CA PRO A 113 6.86 7.24 -8.15
C PRO A 113 7.72 8.18 -8.99
N THR A 114 8.83 8.68 -8.45
CA THR A 114 9.84 9.45 -9.20
C THR A 114 10.49 8.62 -10.30
N ASN A 115 10.86 7.36 -10.03
CA ASN A 115 11.40 6.47 -11.05
C ASN A 115 10.38 6.22 -12.18
N LEU A 116 9.10 6.07 -11.85
CA LEU A 116 8.04 5.90 -12.85
C LEU A 116 7.85 7.16 -13.70
N LEU A 117 7.94 8.34 -13.07
CA LEU A 117 7.87 9.63 -13.75
C LEU A 117 9.06 9.83 -14.72
N GLU A 118 10.27 9.46 -14.30
CA GLU A 118 11.49 9.68 -15.10
C GLU A 118 11.65 8.66 -16.24
N ASN A 119 11.20 7.42 -16.03
CA ASN A 119 11.56 6.31 -16.92
C ASN A 119 10.39 5.71 -17.71
N LEU A 120 9.13 6.00 -17.35
CA LEU A 120 7.97 5.33 -17.93
C LEU A 120 6.88 6.28 -18.40
N TRP A 121 6.43 7.20 -17.55
CA TRP A 121 5.28 8.05 -17.88
C TRP A 121 5.68 9.17 -18.85
N ASN A 122 4.93 9.29 -19.95
CA ASN A 122 5.02 10.43 -20.87
C ASN A 122 3.78 11.32 -20.67
N ILE A 123 3.83 12.18 -19.66
CA ILE A 123 2.69 12.95 -19.15
C ILE A 123 3.03 14.41 -18.93
#